data_AF-A0A1F6C4U1-F1
#
_entry.id   AF-A0A1F6C4U1-F1
#
_cell.length_a   1.000
_cell.length_b   1.000
_cell.length_c   1.000
_cell.angle_alpha   90.00
_cell.angle_beta   90.00
_cell.angle_gamma   90.00
#
_symmetry.space_group_name_H-M   'P 1'
#
loop_
_entity.id
_entity.type
_entity.pdbx_description
1 polymer ?
#
loop_
_entity_poly.entity_id
_entity_poly.type
_entity_poly.pdbx_seq_one_letter_code
_entity_poly.pdbx_strand_id
1 'polypeptide(L)'
;MKRSKTTRRRTPISKATSPAKIGEFWDTHDFTDFEDRCPDVTDKITVDIQTIRHYVALDPDLAQKAIQVAHKRGLSAESLVNLWIKDGVEKASKK
;
A
#
# COMPACT_ATOMS: atom_id res chain seq x y z
N MET A 1 16.92 40.86 -16.23
CA MET A 1 16.16 39.86 -15.46
C MET A 1 17.14 38.87 -14.82
N LYS A 2 17.23 38.83 -13.48
CA LYS A 2 18.14 37.93 -12.75
C LYS A 2 17.48 36.55 -12.62
N ARG A 3 18.07 35.51 -13.22
CA ARG A 3 17.60 34.11 -13.11
C ARG A 3 17.81 33.62 -11.67
N SER A 4 16.74 33.25 -10.96
CA SER A 4 16.84 32.67 -9.61
C SER A 4 17.51 31.30 -9.69
N LYS A 5 18.59 31.09 -8.95
CA LYS A 5 19.27 29.80 -8.84
C LYS A 5 18.37 28.81 -8.09
N THR A 6 17.80 27.82 -8.78
CA THR A 6 17.11 26.68 -8.16
C THR A 6 18.09 25.96 -7.24
N THR A 7 17.98 26.19 -5.94
CA THR A 7 18.90 25.60 -4.96
C THR A 7 18.43 24.18 -4.72
N ARG A 8 19.23 23.17 -5.11
CA ARG A 8 18.88 21.76 -4.87
C ARG A 8 18.71 21.56 -3.36
N ARG A 9 17.51 21.19 -2.93
CA ARG A 9 17.23 20.93 -1.52
C ARG A 9 18.07 19.73 -1.08
N ARG A 10 18.89 19.94 -0.05
CA ARG A 10 19.66 18.89 0.62
C ARG A 10 18.76 18.21 1.63
N THR A 11 18.93 16.91 1.81
CA THR A 11 18.30 16.19 2.91
C THR A 11 18.82 16.70 4.26
N PRO A 12 17.98 16.76 5.31
CA PRO A 12 18.36 17.32 6.60
C PRO A 12 19.44 16.50 7.33
N ILE A 13 19.42 15.16 7.19
CA ILE A 13 20.36 14.26 7.85
C ILE A 13 21.58 13.98 6.95
N SER A 14 21.39 13.34 5.80
CA SER A 14 22.51 12.95 4.91
C SER A 14 23.12 14.11 4.10
N LYS A 15 22.52 15.31 4.12
CA LYS A 15 22.95 16.52 3.37
C LYS A 15 23.17 16.32 1.87
N ALA A 16 22.73 15.18 1.34
CA ALA A 16 22.88 14.79 -0.04
C ALA A 16 21.76 15.41 -0.89
N THR A 17 22.03 15.53 -2.20
CA THR A 17 21.10 16.11 -3.19
C THR A 17 20.67 15.10 -4.26
N SER A 18 21.13 13.85 -4.16
CA SER A 18 20.85 12.77 -5.11
C SER A 18 20.44 11.51 -4.35
N PRO A 19 19.42 10.76 -4.82
CA PRO A 19 18.98 9.51 -4.20
C PRO A 19 20.10 8.52 -3.93
N ALA A 20 21.02 8.31 -4.88
CA ALA A 20 22.14 7.39 -4.71
C ALA A 20 23.02 7.76 -3.51
N LYS A 21 23.39 9.03 -3.39
CA LYS A 21 24.20 9.55 -2.27
C LYS A 21 23.47 9.54 -0.93
N ILE A 22 22.15 9.55 -0.94
CA ILE A 22 21.34 9.40 0.27
C ILE A 22 21.40 7.94 0.72
N GLY A 23 21.30 6.99 -0.22
CA GLY A 23 21.46 5.56 0.04
C GLY A 23 22.84 5.21 0.59
N GLU A 24 23.91 5.64 -0.09
CA GLU A 24 25.30 5.39 0.34
C GLU A 24 25.57 5.86 1.79
N PHE A 25 24.92 6.95 2.21
CA PHE A 25 24.96 7.42 3.59
C PHE A 25 24.26 6.42 4.53
N TRP A 26 23.02 6.04 4.24
CA TRP A 26 22.24 5.13 5.08
C TRP A 26 22.73 3.67 5.04
N ASP A 27 23.51 3.27 4.03
CA ASP A 27 24.17 1.96 4.00
C ASP A 27 25.25 1.83 5.09
N THR A 28 25.79 2.96 5.58
CA THR A 28 26.86 3.00 6.59
C THR A 28 26.40 3.60 7.93
N HIS A 29 25.21 4.18 7.98
CA HIS A 29 24.69 4.91 9.14
C HIS A 29 23.40 4.28 9.65
N ASP A 30 23.31 4.01 10.95
CA ASP A 30 22.07 3.55 11.56
C ASP A 30 21.10 4.72 11.77
N PHE A 31 19.79 4.46 11.64
CA PHE A 31 18.76 5.44 11.90
C PHE A 31 18.69 5.87 13.37
N THR A 32 18.94 4.94 14.31
CA THR A 32 18.85 5.20 15.75
C THR A 32 19.87 6.24 16.22
N ASP A 33 21.01 6.37 15.52
CA ASP A 33 22.03 7.38 15.81
C ASP A 33 21.57 8.83 15.55
N PHE A 34 20.42 8.99 14.88
CA PHE A 34 19.84 10.29 14.54
C PHE A 34 18.41 10.45 15.07
N GLU A 35 17.98 9.60 16.01
CA GLU A 35 16.65 9.66 16.62
C GLU A 35 16.37 11.06 17.21
N ASP A 36 17.34 11.65 17.91
CA ASP A 36 17.26 13.02 18.45
C ASP A 36 17.08 14.13 17.39
N ARG A 37 17.36 13.82 16.13
CA ARG A 37 17.22 14.76 14.99
C ARG A 37 15.93 14.54 14.21
N CYS A 38 15.21 13.47 14.50
CA CYS A 38 13.86 13.24 14.02
C CYS A 38 12.90 13.89 15.02
N PRO A 39 12.08 14.87 14.61
CA PRO A 39 11.06 15.38 15.51
C PRO A 39 10.12 14.25 15.89
N ASP A 40 9.85 14.11 17.19
CA ASP A 40 8.79 13.23 17.68
C ASP A 40 7.50 13.57 16.94
N VAL A 41 6.93 12.58 16.27
CA VAL A 41 5.61 12.72 15.66
C VAL A 41 4.58 12.60 16.78
N THR A 42 4.37 13.69 17.51
CA THR A 42 3.33 13.80 18.55
C THR A 42 1.92 13.84 17.97
N ASP A 43 1.79 14.19 16.69
CA ASP A 43 0.53 14.20 15.98
C ASP A 43 0.11 12.79 15.57
N LYS A 44 -1.17 12.46 15.77
CA LYS A 44 -1.72 11.20 15.28
C LYS A 44 -1.58 11.14 13.77
N ILE A 45 -0.75 10.22 13.29
CA ILE A 45 -0.71 9.85 11.87
C ILE A 45 -2.09 9.32 11.50
N THR A 46 -2.90 10.17 10.87
CA THR A 46 -4.26 9.82 10.46
C THR A 46 -4.16 9.24 9.06
N VAL A 47 -4.00 7.92 8.99
CA VAL A 47 -4.11 7.20 7.72
C VAL A 47 -5.59 7.00 7.44
N ASP A 48 -6.13 7.78 6.50
CA ASP A 48 -7.51 7.63 6.04
C ASP A 48 -7.59 6.45 5.06
N ILE A 49 -7.69 5.23 5.60
CA ILE A 49 -7.82 4.01 4.80
C ILE A 49 -9.27 3.91 4.33
N GLN A 50 -9.59 4.59 3.23
CA GLN A 50 -10.89 4.50 2.57
C GLN A 50 -11.13 3.08 2.07
N THR A 51 -11.90 2.28 2.82
CA THR A 51 -12.29 0.93 2.42
C THR A 51 -13.57 1.00 1.59
N ILE A 52 -13.45 0.95 0.27
CA ILE A 52 -14.61 0.88 -0.64
C ILE A 52 -15.12 -0.56 -0.66
N ARG A 53 -16.39 -0.77 -0.30
CA ARG A 53 -17.05 -2.08 -0.36
C ARG A 53 -18.23 -2.03 -1.32
N HIS A 54 -18.31 -3.02 -2.19
CA HIS A 54 -19.46 -3.23 -3.08
C HIS A 54 -20.27 -4.43 -2.57
N TYR A 55 -21.54 -4.21 -2.29
CA TYR A 55 -22.45 -5.25 -1.82
C TYR A 55 -23.25 -5.80 -3.00
N VAL A 56 -23.30 -7.12 -3.10
CA VAL A 56 -24.08 -7.84 -4.12
C VAL A 56 -24.95 -8.85 -3.41
N ALA A 57 -26.24 -8.89 -3.76
CA ALA A 57 -27.14 -9.92 -3.25
C ALA A 57 -26.75 -11.27 -3.86
N LEU A 58 -26.53 -12.27 -3.02
CA LEU A 58 -26.28 -13.66 -3.41
C LEU A 58 -27.44 -14.52 -2.94
N ASP A 59 -27.76 -15.53 -3.73
CA ASP A 59 -28.65 -16.60 -3.29
C ASP A 59 -28.08 -17.24 -2.00
N PRO A 60 -28.91 -17.50 -0.97
CA PRO A 60 -28.45 -17.99 0.33
C PRO A 60 -27.77 -19.36 0.23
N ASP A 61 -28.27 -20.24 -0.63
CA ASP A 61 -27.73 -21.58 -0.85
C ASP A 61 -26.35 -21.49 -1.53
N LEU A 62 -26.22 -20.60 -2.52
CA LEU A 62 -24.95 -20.30 -3.19
C LEU A 62 -23.92 -19.70 -2.22
N ALA A 63 -24.33 -18.74 -1.40
CA ALA A 63 -23.46 -18.11 -0.41
C ALA A 63 -22.92 -19.14 0.59
N GLN A 64 -23.79 -20.02 1.09
CA GLN A 64 -23.39 -21.09 2.02
C GLN A 64 -22.40 -22.06 1.37
N LYS A 65 -22.62 -22.44 0.11
CA LYS A 65 -21.68 -23.29 -0.64
C LYS A 65 -20.32 -22.60 -0.84
N ALA A 66 -20.33 -21.33 -1.22
CA ALA A 66 -19.10 -20.54 -1.39
C ALA A 66 -18.29 -20.48 -0.10
N ILE A 67 -18.93 -20.23 1.05
CA ILE A 67 -18.28 -20.21 2.37
C ILE A 67 -17.65 -21.57 2.69
N GLN A 68 -18.37 -22.68 2.49
CA GLN A 68 -17.84 -24.01 2.76
C GLN A 68 -16.64 -24.35 1.88
N VAL A 69 -16.69 -23.99 0.59
CA VAL A 69 -15.57 -24.21 -0.34
C VAL A 69 -14.37 -23.34 0.04
N ALA A 70 -14.60 -22.09 0.43
CA ALA A 70 -13.55 -21.17 0.86
C ALA A 70 -12.84 -21.72 2.11
N HIS A 71 -13.60 -22.14 3.12
CA HIS A 71 -13.07 -22.71 4.35
C HIS A 71 -12.23 -23.97 4.09
N LYS A 72 -12.71 -24.88 3.23
CA LYS A 72 -11.95 -26.09 2.83
C LYS A 72 -10.63 -25.77 2.11
N ARG A 73 -10.52 -24.60 1.48
CA ARG A 73 -9.33 -24.13 0.78
C ARG A 73 -8.46 -23.19 1.61
N GLY A 74 -8.82 -22.93 2.88
CA GLY A 74 -8.12 -21.96 3.73
C GLY A 74 -8.25 -20.51 3.24
N LEU A 75 -9.28 -20.20 2.46
CA LEU A 75 -9.54 -18.88 1.91
C LEU A 75 -10.73 -18.21 2.61
N SER A 76 -10.76 -16.88 2.59
CA SER A 76 -11.98 -16.15 2.94
C SER A 76 -13.03 -16.30 1.83
N ALA A 77 -14.31 -16.23 2.20
CA ALA A 77 -15.40 -16.25 1.22
C ALA A 77 -15.28 -15.09 0.21
N GLU A 78 -14.86 -13.91 0.68
CA GLU A 78 -14.59 -12.74 -0.18
C GLU A 78 -13.51 -13.05 -1.23
N SER A 79 -12.37 -13.61 -0.81
CA SER A 79 -11.26 -13.92 -1.71
C SER A 79 -11.66 -14.95 -2.77
N LEU A 80 -12.42 -15.97 -2.38
CA LEU A 80 -12.91 -16.99 -3.32
C LEU A 80 -13.90 -16.40 -4.32
N VAL A 81 -14.86 -15.60 -3.84
CA VAL A 81 -15.87 -14.94 -4.69
C VAL A 81 -15.20 -13.98 -5.67
N ASN A 82 -14.24 -13.16 -5.23
CA ASN A 82 -13.49 -12.27 -6.10
C ASN A 82 -12.75 -13.02 -7.22
N LEU A 83 -12.15 -14.17 -6.90
CA LEU A 83 -11.43 -14.99 -7.88
C LEU A 83 -12.38 -15.57 -8.94
N TRP A 84 -13.57 -16.04 -8.54
CA TRP A 84 -14.58 -16.53 -9.47
C TRP A 84 -15.20 -15.44 -10.32
N ILE A 85 -15.49 -14.27 -9.74
CA ILE A 85 -16.00 -13.12 -10.50
C ILE A 85 -14.98 -12.70 -11.55
N LYS A 86 -13.69 -12.62 -11.19
CA LYS A 86 -12.61 -12.30 -12.13
C LYS A 86 -12.58 -13.28 -13.31
N ASP A 87 -12.54 -14.58 -13.04
CA ASP A 87 -12.54 -15.62 -14.08
C ASP A 87 -13.81 -15.57 -14.95
N GLY A 88 -14.98 -15.33 -14.34
CA GLY A 88 -16.24 -15.18 -15.06
C GLY A 88 -16.26 -13.98 -16.01
N VAL A 89 -15.75 -12.83 -15.56
CA VAL A 89 -15.63 -11.62 -16.38
C VAL A 89 -14.64 -11.82 -17.52
N GLU A 90 -13.47 -12.44 -17.27
CA GLU A 90 -12.49 -12.73 -18.31
C GLU A 90 -13.03 -13.67 -19.39
N LYS A 91 -13.86 -14.64 -19.01
CA LYS A 91 -14.55 -15.54 -19.95
C LYS A 91 -15.63 -14.81 -20.74
N ALA A 92 -16.38 -13.92 -20.10
CA ALA A 92 -17.43 -13.14 -20.75
C ALA A 92 -16.87 -12.10 -21.72
N SER A 93 -15.69 -11.53 -21.44
CA SER A 93 -15.05 -10.52 -22.31
C SER A 93 -14.34 -11.12 -23.54
N LYS A 94 -14.07 -12.43 -23.54
CA LYS A 94 -13.41 -13.14 -24.66
C LYS A 94 -14.41 -13.68 -25.70
N LYS A 95 -15.67 -13.29 -25.62
CA LYS A 95 -16.76 -13.68 -26.51
C LYS A 95 -17.30 -12.47 -27.24
#